data_AF-A0A958TWG4-F1
#
_entry.id   AF-A0A958TWG4-F1
#
_cell.length_a   1.000
_cell.length_b   1.000
_cell.length_c   1.000
_cell.angle_alpha   90.00
_cell.angle_beta   90.00
_cell.angle_gamma   90.00
#
_symmetry.space_group_name_H-M   'P 1'
#
loop_
_entity.id
_entity.type
_entity.pdbx_description
1 polymer ?
#
loop_
_entity_poly.entity_id
_entity_poly.type
_entity_poly.pdbx_seq_one_letter_code
_entity_poly.pdbx_strand_id
1 'polypeptide(L)'
;MKKTFFIAMAMSGLLFFSCKDNKPEKDVAQVENTTSAEFDYNVETFGDVKVLRYQIPGWDKLSLKEQKLVYYLSQAGLEGRDIMWDQNYRYNLTIRKALENVYANYKGDKTTDDWKNFEIYLKRVWFSNGIHHHYSNDKLKPEFSSEYLKQLLTDTNTALEGEAFEVIFNDMDSKKVNQAKGVDNVAESAVNFYGPN
;
A
#
# COMPACT_ATOMS: atom_id res chain seq x y z
N MET A 1 35.73 -58.43 -40.81
CA MET A 1 35.31 -59.85 -40.95
C MET A 1 34.85 -60.30 -39.56
N LYS A 2 33.56 -60.55 -39.34
CA LYS A 2 32.96 -61.91 -39.24
C LYS A 2 33.94 -62.90 -38.57
N LYS A 3 33.68 -63.61 -37.48
CA LYS A 3 32.46 -64.04 -36.78
C LYS A 3 32.94 -64.85 -35.56
N THR A 4 32.43 -64.55 -34.35
CA THR A 4 31.82 -65.49 -33.37
C THR A 4 32.38 -66.93 -33.21
N PHE A 5 32.69 -67.37 -31.97
CA PHE A 5 31.89 -68.39 -31.22
C PHE A 5 32.50 -68.77 -29.83
N PHE A 6 31.68 -68.61 -28.78
CA PHE A 6 31.45 -69.43 -27.56
C PHE A 6 32.58 -70.10 -26.75
N ILE A 7 32.60 -69.78 -25.44
CA ILE A 7 33.01 -70.62 -24.28
C ILE A 7 32.04 -70.22 -23.14
N ALA A 8 31.03 -71.02 -22.79
CA ALA A 8 31.02 -72.14 -21.83
C ALA A 8 31.03 -71.73 -20.34
N MET A 9 29.89 -72.06 -19.70
CA MET A 9 29.79 -72.84 -18.45
C MET A 9 29.87 -72.16 -17.07
N ALA A 10 28.92 -72.61 -16.24
CA ALA A 10 28.86 -72.70 -14.78
C ALA A 10 28.58 -71.40 -13.99
N MET A 11 27.45 -71.26 -13.29
CA MET A 11 26.88 -71.96 -12.11
C MET A 11 27.11 -71.13 -10.83
N SER A 12 26.06 -71.02 -10.00
CA SER A 12 25.94 -70.33 -8.70
C SER A 12 25.42 -68.88 -8.77
N GLY A 13 24.36 -68.48 -8.07
CA GLY A 13 23.63 -69.14 -7.00
C GLY A 13 22.23 -68.54 -6.83
N LEU A 14 21.39 -69.33 -6.17
CA LEU A 14 20.01 -69.06 -5.80
C LEU A 14 19.88 -67.91 -4.78
N LEU A 15 18.63 -67.43 -4.70
CA LEU A 15 17.96 -66.62 -3.66
C LEU A 15 18.02 -65.10 -3.94
N PHE A 16 16.93 -64.36 -4.15
CA PHE A 16 15.63 -64.44 -3.46
C PHE A 16 14.44 -64.06 -4.37
N PHE A 17 13.37 -64.84 -4.25
CA PHE A 17 12.00 -64.40 -4.52
C PHE A 17 11.70 -63.19 -3.62
N SER A 18 11.29 -62.06 -4.21
CA SER A 18 10.56 -61.02 -3.50
C SER A 18 9.28 -60.70 -4.24
N CYS A 19 8.21 -60.68 -3.46
CA CYS A 19 6.82 -60.65 -3.86
C CYS A 19 6.46 -59.50 -4.80
N LYS A 20 5.58 -59.85 -5.72
CA LYS A 20 4.79 -58.99 -6.58
C LYS A 20 3.67 -58.39 -5.70
N ASP A 21 3.83 -57.13 -5.29
CA ASP A 21 2.74 -56.34 -4.71
C ASP A 21 2.35 -55.22 -5.68
N ASN A 22 1.15 -55.37 -6.23
CA ASN A 22 0.45 -54.36 -7.00
C ASN A 22 0.17 -53.13 -6.10
N LYS A 23 0.87 -52.02 -6.34
CA LYS A 23 0.45 -50.70 -5.86
C LYS A 23 -0.21 -49.95 -7.01
N PRO A 24 -1.35 -49.26 -6.78
CA PRO A 24 -2.00 -48.47 -7.81
C PRO A 24 -1.08 -47.32 -8.20
N GLU A 25 -0.93 -47.17 -9.51
CA GLU A 25 -0.29 -46.03 -10.17
C GLU A 25 -1.00 -44.76 -9.66
N LYS A 26 -0.27 -43.92 -8.91
CA LYS A 26 -0.77 -42.58 -8.61
C LYS A 26 -0.72 -41.82 -9.92
N ASP A 27 -1.89 -41.46 -10.43
CA ASP A 27 -2.03 -40.41 -11.43
C ASP A 27 -1.16 -39.23 -11.01
N VAL A 28 -0.06 -39.03 -11.74
CA VAL A 28 0.68 -37.79 -11.69
C VAL A 28 -0.25 -36.78 -12.31
N ALA A 29 -0.97 -36.03 -11.47
CA ALA A 29 -1.69 -34.85 -11.90
C ALA A 29 -0.71 -34.03 -12.74
N GLN A 30 -1.00 -33.92 -14.03
CA GLN A 30 -0.31 -32.97 -14.89
C GLN A 30 -0.48 -31.62 -14.22
N VAL A 31 0.63 -31.07 -13.72
CA VAL A 31 0.68 -29.66 -13.35
C VAL A 31 0.42 -28.93 -14.66
N GLU A 32 -0.82 -28.48 -14.84
CA GLU A 32 -1.13 -27.50 -15.86
C GLU A 32 -0.09 -26.40 -15.72
N ASN A 33 0.69 -26.20 -16.79
CA ASN A 33 1.48 -25.00 -16.95
C ASN A 33 0.51 -23.83 -16.93
N THR A 34 0.19 -23.33 -15.74
CA THR A 34 -0.30 -21.98 -15.56
C THR A 34 0.86 -21.13 -16.06
N THR A 35 0.73 -20.61 -17.28
CA THR A 35 1.46 -19.43 -17.72
C THR A 35 1.44 -18.46 -16.55
N SER A 36 2.58 -18.30 -15.87
CA SER A 36 2.69 -17.40 -14.73
C SER A 36 2.26 -16.03 -15.22
N ALA A 37 1.11 -15.54 -14.77
CA ALA A 37 0.67 -14.20 -15.09
C ALA A 37 1.82 -13.25 -14.74
N GLU A 38 2.24 -12.43 -15.71
CA GLU A 38 3.28 -11.42 -15.51
C GLU A 38 2.90 -10.56 -14.30
N PHE A 39 3.85 -10.30 -13.40
CA PHE A 39 3.57 -9.57 -12.17
C PHE A 39 3.21 -8.12 -12.51
N ASP A 40 1.93 -7.76 -12.35
CA ASP A 40 1.50 -6.38 -12.54
C ASP A 40 1.99 -5.52 -11.37
N TYR A 41 2.94 -4.63 -11.66
CA TYR A 41 3.51 -3.68 -10.68
C TYR A 41 2.59 -2.50 -10.40
N ASN A 42 1.63 -2.20 -11.30
CA ASN A 42 0.72 -1.09 -11.12
C ASN A 42 -0.42 -1.47 -10.18
N VAL A 43 -0.75 -0.59 -9.24
CA VAL A 43 -1.91 -0.76 -8.34
C VAL A 43 -3.04 0.15 -8.79
N GLU A 44 -2.75 1.44 -8.93
CA GLU A 44 -3.72 2.45 -9.32
C GLU A 44 -3.01 3.73 -9.81
N THR A 45 -3.73 4.58 -10.53
CA THR A 45 -3.31 5.96 -10.84
C THR A 45 -4.47 6.91 -10.52
N PHE A 46 -4.19 7.99 -9.79
CA PHE A 46 -5.16 9.03 -9.42
C PHE A 46 -4.46 10.38 -9.32
N GLY A 47 -5.12 11.46 -9.76
CA GLY A 47 -4.47 12.76 -9.89
C GLY A 47 -3.16 12.66 -10.68
N ASP A 48 -2.07 13.11 -10.07
CA ASP A 48 -0.70 13.05 -10.58
C ASP A 48 0.14 11.90 -9.97
N VAL A 49 -0.50 10.97 -9.27
CA VAL A 49 0.15 9.88 -8.54
C VAL A 49 -0.11 8.53 -9.22
N LYS A 50 0.95 7.71 -9.31
CA LYS A 50 0.87 6.28 -9.64
C LYS A 50 1.36 5.46 -8.46
N VAL A 51 0.50 4.58 -7.95
CA VAL A 51 0.83 3.65 -6.86
C VAL A 51 1.35 2.35 -7.46
N LEU A 52 2.54 1.94 -7.03
CA LEU A 52 3.19 0.70 -7.47
C LEU A 52 3.31 -0.26 -6.29
N ARG A 53 3.45 -1.56 -6.59
CA ARG A 53 3.80 -2.60 -5.63
C ARG A 53 5.07 -3.33 -6.06
N TYR A 54 5.81 -3.85 -5.09
CA TYR A 54 7.07 -4.58 -5.31
C TYR A 54 6.99 -5.99 -4.74
N GLN A 55 7.77 -6.90 -5.33
CA GLN A 55 7.94 -8.25 -4.80
C GLN A 55 9.02 -8.25 -3.70
N ILE A 56 8.94 -9.20 -2.77
CA ILE A 56 9.94 -9.43 -1.73
C ILE A 56 10.67 -10.75 -2.05
N PRO A 57 11.54 -10.79 -3.08
CA PRO A 57 12.23 -12.01 -3.46
C PRO A 57 13.14 -12.49 -2.31
N GLY A 58 13.06 -13.78 -1.98
CA GLY A 58 13.88 -14.37 -0.94
C GLY A 58 13.26 -14.35 0.47
N TRP A 59 12.04 -13.84 0.64
CA TRP A 59 11.30 -13.98 1.91
C TRP A 59 11.23 -15.43 2.40
N ASP A 60 10.95 -16.36 1.49
CA ASP A 60 10.86 -17.81 1.80
C ASP A 60 12.21 -18.48 2.08
N LYS A 61 13.32 -17.76 1.84
CA LYS A 61 14.67 -18.25 2.13
C LYS A 61 15.15 -17.85 3.53
N LEU A 62 14.41 -16.98 4.22
CA LEU A 62 14.70 -16.57 5.58
C LEU A 62 14.33 -17.68 6.57
N SER A 63 15.15 -17.86 7.60
CA SER A 63 14.76 -18.66 8.75
C SER A 63 13.57 -18.01 9.48
N LEU A 64 12.84 -18.81 10.26
CA LEU A 64 11.73 -18.29 11.07
C LEU A 64 12.17 -17.17 12.03
N LYS A 65 13.41 -17.23 12.54
CA LYS A 65 13.96 -16.18 13.41
C LYS A 65 14.15 -14.86 12.65
N GLU A 66 14.65 -14.91 11.43
CA GLU A 66 14.82 -13.73 10.57
C GLU A 66 13.48 -13.17 10.13
N GLN A 67 12.53 -14.02 9.74
CA GLN A 67 11.17 -13.58 9.41
C GLN A 67 10.49 -12.86 10.58
N LYS A 68 10.63 -13.38 11.80
CA LYS A 68 10.14 -12.71 13.02
C LYS A 68 10.81 -11.36 13.25
N LEU A 69 12.13 -11.27 13.05
CA LEU A 69 12.86 -10.02 13.16
C LEU A 69 12.34 -8.98 12.15
N VAL A 70 12.20 -9.35 10.87
CA VAL A 70 11.68 -8.47 9.83
C VAL A 70 10.24 -8.04 10.14
N TYR A 71 9.39 -8.98 10.58
CA TYR A 71 8.03 -8.68 11.01
C TYR A 71 8.00 -7.61 12.11
N TYR A 72 8.73 -7.80 13.21
CA TYR A 72 8.71 -6.84 14.32
C TYR A 72 9.29 -5.48 13.95
N LEU A 73 10.35 -5.45 13.13
CA LEU A 73 10.89 -4.18 12.61
C LEU A 73 9.88 -3.46 11.71
N SER A 74 9.13 -4.22 10.90
CA SER A 74 8.10 -3.65 10.02
C SER A 74 6.93 -3.10 10.84
N GLN A 75 6.46 -3.82 11.86
CA GLN A 75 5.45 -3.31 12.78
C GLN A 75 5.92 -2.01 13.44
N ALA A 76 7.14 -1.98 14.00
CA ALA A 76 7.70 -0.79 14.62
C ALA A 76 7.76 0.42 13.65
N GLY A 77 8.09 0.18 12.37
CA GLY A 77 8.07 1.22 11.34
C GLY A 77 6.66 1.73 11.02
N LEU A 78 5.66 0.84 10.96
CA LEU A 78 4.27 1.20 10.65
C LEU A 78 3.60 2.02 11.76
N GLU A 79 3.93 1.74 13.03
CA GLU A 79 3.40 2.51 14.17
C GLU A 79 3.83 3.99 14.15
N GLY A 80 4.92 4.32 13.43
CA GLY A 80 5.39 5.70 13.27
C GLY A 80 4.56 6.55 12.31
N ARG A 81 3.55 5.98 11.63
CA ARG A 81 2.76 6.70 10.61
C ARG A 81 2.18 7.99 11.15
N ASP A 82 1.44 7.95 12.25
CA ASP A 82 0.71 9.11 12.74
C ASP A 82 1.63 10.23 13.28
N ILE A 83 2.87 9.90 13.67
CA ILE A 83 3.90 10.88 14.03
C ILE A 83 4.22 11.79 12.83
N MET A 84 4.43 11.20 11.65
CA MET A 84 4.71 11.95 10.42
C MET A 84 3.55 12.87 10.03
N TRP A 85 2.31 12.40 10.20
CA TRP A 85 1.12 13.19 9.88
C TRP A 85 1.03 14.43 10.77
N ASP A 86 1.22 14.25 12.08
CA ASP A 86 1.18 15.34 13.05
C ASP A 86 2.32 16.34 12.83
N GLN A 87 3.54 15.86 12.54
CA GLN A 87 4.70 16.69 12.19
C GLN A 87 4.47 17.49 10.91
N ASN A 88 3.82 16.90 9.89
CA ASN A 88 3.59 17.59 8.62
C ASN A 88 2.63 18.77 8.75
N TYR A 89 1.61 18.69 9.61
CA TYR A 89 0.66 19.78 9.85
C TYR A 89 -0.28 19.46 11.02
N ARG A 90 -0.57 20.45 11.87
CA ARG A 90 -1.31 20.28 13.12
C ARG A 90 -2.75 19.75 12.98
N TYR A 91 -3.40 19.97 11.84
CA TYR A 91 -4.77 19.50 11.60
C TYR A 91 -4.85 18.18 10.81
N ASN A 92 -3.72 17.63 10.35
CA ASN A 92 -3.69 16.46 9.48
C ASN A 92 -4.41 15.25 10.07
N LEU A 93 -4.17 14.93 11.35
CA LEU A 93 -4.82 13.77 11.98
C LEU A 93 -6.34 13.96 12.12
N THR A 94 -6.79 15.17 12.46
CA THR A 94 -8.23 15.50 12.55
C THR A 94 -8.90 15.41 11.19
N ILE A 95 -8.32 16.04 10.17
CA ILE A 95 -8.83 16.01 8.79
C ILE A 95 -8.86 14.57 8.28
N ARG A 96 -7.75 13.82 8.41
CA ARG A 96 -7.66 12.42 7.97
C ARG A 96 -8.76 11.57 8.56
N LYS A 97 -8.94 11.62 9.89
CA LYS A 97 -9.95 10.81 10.60
C LYS A 97 -11.36 11.12 10.10
N ALA A 98 -11.68 12.38 9.87
CA ALA A 98 -12.98 12.78 9.36
C ALA A 98 -13.22 12.26 7.93
N LEU A 99 -12.28 12.50 7.02
CA LEU A 99 -12.41 12.06 5.63
C LEU A 99 -12.43 10.53 5.51
N GLU A 100 -11.64 9.80 6.31
CA GLU A 100 -11.66 8.34 6.39
C GLU A 100 -13.02 7.82 6.89
N ASN A 101 -13.61 8.46 7.91
CA ASN A 101 -14.93 8.09 8.40
C ASN A 101 -16.03 8.33 7.35
N VAL A 102 -15.95 9.45 6.63
CA VAL A 102 -16.84 9.72 5.48
C VAL A 102 -16.70 8.62 4.42
N TYR A 103 -15.47 8.30 4.01
CA TYR A 103 -15.20 7.30 2.98
C TYR A 103 -15.77 5.92 3.32
N ALA A 104 -15.57 5.48 4.58
CA ALA A 104 -16.02 4.19 5.07
C ALA A 104 -17.56 4.11 5.22
N ASN A 105 -18.20 5.21 5.61
CA ASN A 105 -19.61 5.16 6.05
C ASN A 105 -20.60 5.76 5.05
N TYR A 106 -20.18 6.58 4.09
CA TYR A 106 -21.10 7.18 3.12
C TYR A 106 -21.84 6.11 2.30
N LYS A 107 -23.18 6.22 2.28
CA LYS A 107 -24.10 5.30 1.60
C LYS A 107 -24.82 5.92 0.39
N GLY A 108 -24.54 7.18 0.07
CA GLY A 108 -25.10 7.83 -1.11
C GLY A 108 -24.41 7.39 -2.41
N ASP A 109 -24.72 8.09 -3.50
CA ASP A 109 -24.23 7.73 -4.83
C ASP A 109 -22.73 8.07 -5.00
N LYS A 110 -21.92 7.01 -5.15
CA LYS A 110 -20.47 7.07 -5.36
C LYS A 110 -20.06 7.17 -6.84
N THR A 111 -21.01 7.28 -7.75
CA THR A 111 -20.75 7.42 -9.19
C THR A 111 -20.74 8.88 -9.66
N THR A 112 -21.15 9.80 -8.78
CA THR A 112 -21.13 11.26 -9.01
C THR A 112 -19.70 11.79 -9.13
N ASP A 113 -19.53 12.88 -9.87
CA ASP A 113 -18.19 13.50 -10.04
C ASP A 113 -17.70 14.15 -8.74
N ASP A 114 -18.59 14.73 -7.93
CA ASP A 114 -18.24 15.24 -6.61
C ASP A 114 -17.67 14.14 -5.69
N TRP A 115 -18.27 12.94 -5.70
CA TRP A 115 -17.73 11.82 -4.92
C TRP A 115 -16.37 11.36 -5.44
N LYS A 116 -16.18 11.26 -6.77
CA LYS A 116 -14.89 10.90 -7.35
C LYS A 116 -13.81 11.92 -6.98
N ASN A 117 -14.14 13.21 -7.00
CA ASN A 117 -13.23 14.29 -6.61
C ASN A 117 -12.90 14.24 -5.11
N PHE A 118 -13.88 13.91 -4.26
CA PHE A 118 -13.65 13.61 -2.84
C PHE A 118 -12.69 12.43 -2.66
N GLU A 119 -12.91 11.33 -3.36
CA GLU A 119 -12.07 10.14 -3.27
C GLU A 119 -10.64 10.43 -3.75
N ILE A 120 -10.48 11.14 -4.86
CA ILE A 120 -9.16 11.56 -5.36
C ILE A 120 -8.45 12.44 -4.33
N TYR A 121 -9.15 13.41 -3.73
CA TYR A 121 -8.56 14.27 -2.70
C TYR A 121 -8.09 13.47 -1.49
N LEU A 122 -8.91 12.56 -0.96
CA LEU A 122 -8.54 11.69 0.16
C LEU A 122 -7.33 10.81 -0.19
N LYS A 123 -7.30 10.23 -1.39
CA LYS A 123 -6.14 9.43 -1.86
C LYS A 123 -4.86 10.28 -1.93
N ARG A 124 -4.94 11.53 -2.39
CA ARG A 124 -3.79 12.46 -2.40
C ARG A 124 -3.34 12.85 -0.99
N VAL A 125 -4.28 13.00 -0.05
CA VAL A 125 -3.99 13.24 1.37
C VAL A 125 -3.27 12.04 1.99
N TRP A 126 -3.72 10.82 1.73
CA TRP A 126 -3.03 9.60 2.16
C TRP A 126 -1.62 9.50 1.59
N PHE A 127 -1.48 9.71 0.28
CA PHE A 127 -0.19 9.61 -0.39
C PHE A 127 0.83 10.64 0.14
N SER A 128 0.35 11.84 0.46
CA SER A 128 1.22 12.94 0.89
C SER A 128 1.46 13.02 2.39
N ASN A 129 0.84 12.13 3.18
CA ASN A 129 0.83 12.18 4.64
C ASN A 129 0.34 13.53 5.19
N GLY A 130 -0.68 14.11 4.54
CA GLY A 130 -1.26 15.40 4.91
C GLY A 130 -1.90 16.15 3.76
N ILE A 131 -2.41 17.36 4.03
CA ILE A 131 -3.14 18.19 3.04
C ILE A 131 -2.23 19.00 2.10
N HIS A 132 -0.93 18.73 2.07
CA HIS A 132 0.03 19.41 1.20
C HIS A 132 0.69 18.41 0.26
N HIS A 133 0.94 18.82 -0.96
CA HIS A 133 1.57 18.01 -1.99
C HIS A 133 2.97 17.55 -1.54
N HIS A 134 3.20 16.24 -1.58
CA HIS A 134 4.44 15.61 -1.11
C HIS A 134 5.74 16.19 -1.70
N TYR A 135 5.71 16.64 -2.96
CA TYR A 135 6.86 17.20 -3.66
C TYR A 135 6.93 18.74 -3.61
N SER A 136 5.95 19.45 -4.19
CA SER A 136 5.97 20.93 -4.25
C SER A 136 5.70 21.64 -2.92
N ASN A 137 5.23 20.92 -1.90
CA ASN A 137 4.75 21.44 -0.61
C ASN A 137 3.49 22.31 -0.70
N ASP A 138 2.89 22.51 -1.87
CA ASP A 138 1.69 23.33 -2.01
C ASP A 138 0.47 22.64 -1.40
N LYS A 139 -0.43 23.41 -0.78
CA LYS A 139 -1.68 22.87 -0.24
C LYS A 139 -2.53 22.27 -1.37
N LEU A 140 -3.05 21.06 -1.12
CA LEU A 140 -3.94 20.36 -2.04
C LEU A 140 -5.27 21.10 -2.10
N LYS A 141 -5.71 21.49 -3.30
CA LYS A 141 -7.02 22.09 -3.52
C LYS A 141 -8.06 21.00 -3.82
N PRO A 142 -9.19 20.95 -3.09
CA PRO A 142 -10.31 20.09 -3.43
C PRO A 142 -10.93 20.47 -4.78
N GLU A 143 -11.43 19.48 -5.51
CA GLU A 143 -12.23 19.67 -6.73
C GLU A 143 -13.73 19.41 -6.48
N PHE A 144 -14.15 19.58 -5.23
CA PHE A 144 -15.54 19.56 -4.76
C PHE A 144 -15.78 20.75 -3.84
N SER A 145 -17.03 21.15 -3.67
CA SER A 145 -17.39 22.34 -2.88
C SER A 145 -17.31 22.09 -1.37
N SER A 146 -17.21 23.19 -0.60
CA SER A 146 -17.27 23.11 0.86
C SER A 146 -18.63 22.64 1.36
N GLU A 147 -19.69 22.99 0.63
CA GLU A 147 -21.08 22.59 0.87
C GLU A 147 -21.23 21.08 0.69
N TYR A 148 -20.59 20.52 -0.34
CA TYR A 148 -20.60 19.07 -0.55
C TYR A 148 -19.91 18.34 0.60
N LEU A 149 -18.74 18.82 1.07
CA LEU A 149 -18.10 18.18 2.22
C LEU A 149 -18.96 18.28 3.49
N LYS A 150 -19.61 19.42 3.74
CA LYS A 150 -20.56 19.57 4.86
C LYS A 150 -21.71 18.57 4.78
N GLN A 151 -22.23 18.33 3.58
CA GLN A 151 -23.26 17.31 3.36
C GLN A 151 -22.73 15.92 3.70
N LEU A 152 -21.56 15.53 3.17
CA LEU A 152 -20.95 14.24 3.47
C LEU A 152 -20.69 14.03 4.97
N LEU A 153 -20.21 15.06 5.66
CA LEU A 153 -19.99 15.04 7.11
C LEU A 153 -21.31 14.81 7.86
N THR A 154 -22.37 15.50 7.45
CA THR A 154 -23.72 15.35 8.02
C THR A 154 -24.28 13.95 7.79
N ASP A 155 -24.21 13.45 6.56
CA ASP A 155 -24.75 12.13 6.16
C ASP A 155 -24.06 10.95 6.88
N THR A 156 -22.84 11.17 7.35
CA THR A 156 -22.02 10.15 8.02
C THR A 156 -21.86 10.39 9.52
N ASN A 157 -22.54 11.39 10.08
CA ASN A 157 -22.42 11.81 11.47
C ASN A 157 -20.94 12.02 11.89
N THR A 158 -20.19 12.68 11.01
CA THR A 158 -18.76 12.95 11.18
C THR A 158 -18.54 14.40 11.62
N ALA A 159 -17.77 14.60 12.69
CA ALA A 159 -17.37 15.94 13.13
C ALA A 159 -16.07 16.39 12.44
N LEU A 160 -16.12 17.55 11.77
CA LEU A 160 -14.97 18.30 11.27
C LEU A 160 -15.38 19.77 11.18
N GLU A 161 -14.89 20.58 12.12
CA GLU A 161 -15.35 21.95 12.35
C GLU A 161 -14.18 22.90 12.62
N GLY A 162 -14.46 24.21 12.60
CA GLY A 162 -13.49 25.27 12.86
C GLY A 162 -12.34 25.30 11.86
N GLU A 163 -11.16 25.70 12.33
CA GLU A 163 -9.97 25.88 11.48
C GLU A 163 -9.59 24.62 10.68
N ALA A 164 -9.78 23.43 11.26
CA ALA A 164 -9.48 22.16 10.58
C ALA A 164 -10.39 21.92 9.36
N PHE A 165 -11.63 22.40 9.38
CA PHE A 165 -12.51 22.39 8.20
C PHE A 165 -12.15 23.52 7.24
N GLU A 166 -12.02 24.75 7.77
CA GLU A 166 -11.84 25.95 6.96
C GLU A 166 -10.55 25.90 6.13
N VAL A 167 -9.47 25.35 6.68
CA VAL A 167 -8.17 25.32 6.02
C VAL A 167 -8.14 24.42 4.78
N ILE A 168 -9.11 23.51 4.62
CA ILE A 168 -9.23 22.70 3.41
C ILE A 168 -9.59 23.58 2.19
N PHE A 169 -10.31 24.69 2.40
CA PHE A 169 -10.88 25.50 1.33
C PHE A 169 -10.37 26.95 1.27
N ASN A 170 -9.82 27.50 2.35
CA ASN A 170 -9.27 28.86 2.37
C ASN A 170 -7.83 28.92 1.82
N ASP A 171 -7.17 30.09 1.89
CA ASP A 171 -5.79 30.29 1.43
C ASP A 171 -4.72 30.22 2.55
N MET A 172 -5.11 29.90 3.78
CA MET A 172 -4.19 29.76 4.92
C MET A 172 -3.26 28.55 4.73
N ASP A 173 -2.08 28.56 5.34
CA ASP A 173 -1.17 27.40 5.36
C ASP A 173 -0.88 26.83 3.96
N SER A 174 -0.74 27.74 2.98
CA SER A 174 -0.63 27.39 1.55
C SER A 174 0.59 26.53 1.19
N LYS A 175 1.62 26.51 2.05
CA LYS A 175 2.80 25.67 1.89
C LYS A 175 3.14 24.91 3.18
N LYS A 176 3.45 23.63 3.04
CA LYS A 176 4.01 22.81 4.14
C LYS A 176 5.36 23.34 4.60
N VAL A 177 6.25 23.57 3.63
CA VAL A 177 7.59 24.13 3.82
C VAL A 177 7.76 25.25 2.80
N ASN A 178 8.00 26.46 3.31
CA ASN A 178 8.23 27.64 2.50
C ASN A 178 9.72 28.02 2.51
N GLN A 179 10.32 28.10 1.33
CA GLN A 179 11.73 28.45 1.13
C GLN A 179 11.90 29.68 0.23
N ALA A 180 10.82 30.46 0.05
CA ALA A 180 10.86 31.66 -0.78
C ALA A 180 11.84 32.69 -0.20
N LYS A 181 12.50 33.46 -1.08
CA LYS A 181 13.43 34.50 -0.63
C LYS A 181 12.68 35.61 0.11
N GLY A 182 13.14 35.94 1.32
CA GLY A 182 12.61 37.06 2.10
C GLY A 182 11.37 36.75 2.93
N VAL A 183 10.98 35.48 3.05
CA VAL A 183 9.93 35.04 3.98
C VAL A 183 10.54 34.51 5.27
N ASP A 184 9.78 34.55 6.36
CA ASP A 184 10.12 33.81 7.57
C ASP A 184 9.76 32.34 7.35
N ASN A 185 10.75 31.50 7.08
CA ASN A 185 10.49 30.09 6.77
C ASN A 185 9.87 29.31 7.94
N VAL A 186 9.98 29.80 9.19
CA VAL A 186 9.36 29.17 10.36
C VAL A 186 7.89 29.57 10.42
N ALA A 187 7.61 30.88 10.40
CA ALA A 187 6.25 31.39 10.53
C ALA A 187 5.38 31.11 9.29
N GLU A 188 5.98 31.09 8.09
CA GLU A 188 5.29 30.93 6.81
C GLU A 188 5.26 29.48 6.30
N SER A 189 5.66 28.52 7.13
CA SER A 189 5.55 27.08 6.85
C SER A 189 4.49 26.45 7.73
N ALA A 190 3.59 25.67 7.15
CA ALA A 190 2.56 24.96 7.91
C ALA A 190 3.12 23.79 8.75
N VAL A 191 4.37 23.37 8.53
CA VAL A 191 4.98 22.24 9.24
C VAL A 191 4.94 22.42 10.76
N ASN A 192 4.51 21.40 11.47
CA ASN A 192 4.22 21.44 12.91
C ASN A 192 5.46 21.13 13.77
N PHE A 193 6.63 21.63 13.36
CA PHE A 193 7.86 21.51 14.17
C PHE A 193 8.02 22.67 15.15
N TYR A 194 7.25 23.74 14.95
CA TYR A 194 7.31 24.96 15.73
C TYR A 194 5.92 25.26 16.29
N GLY A 195 5.84 25.73 17.53
CA GLY A 195 4.58 26.10 18.15
C GLY A 195 4.03 27.42 17.58
N PRO A 196 2.73 27.69 17.77
CA PRO A 196 2.17 29.01 17.49
C PRO A 196 2.85 30.08 18.37
N ASN A 197 3.00 31.29 17.83
CA ASN A 197 3.42 32.46 18.58
C ASN A 197 2.37 32.89 19.62
#